data_AF-A0A7G7GA49-F1
#
_entry.id   AF-A0A7G7GA49-F1
#
_cell.length_a   1.000
_cell.length_b   1.000
_cell.length_c   1.000
_cell.angle_alpha   90.00
_cell.angle_beta   90.00
_cell.angle_gamma   90.00
#
_symmetry.space_group_name_H-M   'P 1'
#
loop_
_entity.id
_entity.type
_entity.pdbx_description
1 polymer ?
#
loop_
_entity_poly.entity_id
_entity_poly.type
_entity_poly.pdbx_seq_one_letter_code
_entity_poly.pdbx_strand_id
1 'polypeptide(L)'
;MKILITLILFFFATTCFGQVDNLDSFHPSLRKVLENLRKDNVDTILTYHYYCNGCETLGAELDCEGFIDAGIIWRKNGKTFTKTIFCDQKESKVEQKNSEALEYFIANRIQITTRQPLPNQKFYPPISVHYDAEDFSLFLNEELFKVRLFKEQKEERIWRKYSWIKPTLMLSELYKKEKK
;
A
#
# COMPACT_ATOMS: atom_id res chain seq x y z
N MET A 1 -17.16 40.93 18.35
CA MET A 1 -16.20 39.99 18.98
C MET A 1 -16.65 38.54 18.96
N LYS A 2 -17.91 38.21 19.30
CA LYS A 2 -18.41 36.82 19.31
C LYS A 2 -18.38 36.11 17.93
N ILE A 3 -18.75 36.80 16.85
CA ILE A 3 -18.77 36.24 15.49
C ILE A 3 -17.36 35.86 14.98
N LEU A 4 -16.33 36.65 15.33
CA LEU A 4 -14.95 36.39 14.94
C LEU A 4 -14.41 35.11 15.60
N ILE A 5 -14.75 34.89 16.87
CA ILE A 5 -14.35 33.68 17.61
C ILE A 5 -15.04 32.44 17.01
N THR A 6 -16.30 32.54 16.59
CA THR A 6 -17.03 31.44 15.94
C THR A 6 -16.44 31.09 14.57
N LEU A 7 -16.06 32.09 13.76
CA LEU A 7 -15.39 31.87 12.46
C LEU A 7 -14.00 31.24 12.62
N ILE A 8 -13.23 31.68 13.63
CA ILE A 8 -11.92 31.09 13.95
C ILE A 8 -12.07 29.64 14.39
N LEU A 9 -13.05 29.31 15.24
CA LEU A 9 -13.33 27.93 15.66
C LEU A 9 -13.77 27.05 14.49
N PHE A 10 -14.54 27.59 13.53
CA PHE A 10 -14.92 26.86 12.31
C PHE A 10 -13.71 26.61 11.39
N PHE A 11 -12.81 27.58 11.26
CA PHE A 11 -11.57 27.44 10.49
C PHE A 11 -10.59 26.44 11.13
N PHE A 12 -10.42 26.47 12.46
CA PHE A 12 -9.56 25.50 13.16
C PHE A 12 -10.12 24.07 13.11
N ALA A 13 -11.45 23.89 13.06
CA ALA A 13 -12.05 22.58 12.88
C ALA A 13 -11.73 21.99 11.49
N THR A 14 -11.58 22.83 10.45
CA THR A 14 -11.18 22.37 9.11
C THR A 14 -9.70 22.08 8.96
N THR A 15 -8.82 22.61 9.82
CA THR A 15 -7.36 22.40 9.72
C THR A 15 -6.82 21.27 10.59
N CYS A 16 -7.67 20.65 11.42
CA CYS A 16 -7.25 19.56 12.33
C CYS A 16 -7.48 18.14 11.78
N PHE A 17 -8.12 18.00 10.62
CA PHE A 17 -8.22 16.73 9.89
C PHE A 17 -7.32 16.81 8.67
N GLY A 18 -6.35 15.92 8.61
CA GLY A 18 -5.32 15.92 7.58
C GLY A 18 -3.94 15.82 8.22
N GLN A 19 -3.70 14.77 9.00
CA GLN A 19 -2.35 14.20 8.98
C GLN A 19 -2.14 13.78 7.52
N VAL A 20 -1.56 14.67 6.72
CA VAL A 20 -1.17 14.37 5.35
C VAL A 20 -0.19 13.23 5.47
N ASP A 21 -0.66 12.01 5.20
CA ASP A 21 0.19 10.83 5.20
C ASP A 21 1.42 11.14 4.38
N ASN A 22 2.57 11.11 5.05
CA ASN A 22 3.81 11.55 4.46
C ASN A 22 4.20 10.54 3.37
N LEU A 23 4.05 10.96 2.11
CA LEU A 23 4.45 10.16 0.96
C LEU A 23 5.98 9.95 0.88
N ASP A 24 6.74 10.54 1.82
CA ASP A 24 8.18 10.39 1.94
C ASP A 24 8.64 8.94 2.11
N SER A 25 7.78 8.05 2.62
CA SER A 25 8.10 6.62 2.71
C SER A 25 8.09 5.87 1.37
N PHE A 26 7.58 6.49 0.30
CA PHE A 26 7.51 5.88 -1.03
C PHE A 26 8.70 6.31 -1.88
N HIS A 27 9.13 5.41 -2.78
CA HIS A 27 10.17 5.71 -3.77
C HIS A 27 9.78 6.95 -4.60
N PRO A 28 10.73 7.83 -4.97
CA PRO A 28 10.44 9.08 -5.69
C PRO A 28 9.56 8.91 -6.93
N SER A 29 9.81 7.87 -7.75
CA SER A 29 9.02 7.57 -8.96
C SER A 29 7.53 7.36 -8.65
N LEU A 30 7.22 6.64 -7.58
CA LEU A 30 5.84 6.39 -7.17
C LEU A 30 5.23 7.63 -6.51
N ARG A 31 6.01 8.32 -5.66
CA ARG A 31 5.58 9.54 -4.97
C ARG A 31 5.00 10.56 -5.94
N LYS A 32 5.69 10.82 -7.06
CA LYS A 32 5.23 11.74 -8.10
C LYS A 32 3.86 11.36 -8.67
N VAL A 33 3.62 10.06 -8.91
CA VAL A 33 2.32 9.60 -9.43
C VAL A 33 1.23 9.73 -8.37
N LEU A 34 1.52 9.36 -7.13
CA LEU A 34 0.57 9.51 -6.01
C LEU A 34 0.20 10.98 -5.76
N GLU A 35 1.17 11.89 -5.82
CA GLU A 35 0.92 13.33 -5.72
C GLU A 35 0.01 13.84 -6.83
N ASN A 36 0.22 13.39 -8.08
CA ASN A 36 -0.64 13.76 -9.20
C ASN A 36 -2.06 13.22 -9.02
N LEU A 37 -2.22 11.96 -8.59
CA LEU A 37 -3.54 11.38 -8.31
C LEU A 37 -4.26 12.15 -7.18
N ARG A 38 -3.55 12.54 -6.13
CA ARG A 38 -4.11 13.36 -5.05
C ARG A 38 -4.55 14.75 -5.55
N LYS A 39 -3.75 15.43 -6.37
CA LYS A 39 -4.12 16.71 -7.01
C LYS A 39 -5.36 16.58 -7.90
N ASP A 40 -5.56 15.40 -8.47
CA ASP A 40 -6.72 15.04 -9.28
C ASP A 40 -7.98 14.68 -8.46
N ASN A 41 -7.94 14.85 -7.14
CA ASN A 41 -8.99 14.47 -6.19
C ASN A 41 -9.36 12.98 -6.24
N VAL A 42 -8.36 12.12 -6.43
CA VAL A 42 -8.53 10.67 -6.28
C VAL A 42 -8.45 10.31 -4.80
N ASP A 43 -9.54 9.76 -4.27
CA ASP A 43 -9.69 9.44 -2.85
C ASP A 43 -9.29 8.00 -2.49
N THR A 44 -9.21 7.12 -3.49
CA THR A 44 -8.99 5.69 -3.33
C THR A 44 -7.83 5.24 -4.20
N ILE A 45 -6.71 4.86 -3.58
CA ILE A 45 -5.49 4.41 -4.27
C ILE A 45 -4.91 3.19 -3.56
N LEU A 46 -4.76 2.09 -4.27
CA LEU A 46 -4.00 0.91 -3.85
C LEU A 46 -2.67 0.88 -4.60
N THR A 47 -1.57 0.81 -3.86
CA THR A 47 -0.23 0.55 -4.40
C THR A 47 0.25 -0.83 -3.97
N TYR A 48 0.86 -1.57 -4.89
CA TYR A 48 1.57 -2.82 -4.64
C TYR A 48 3.05 -2.65 -4.99
N HIS A 49 3.92 -3.24 -4.17
CA HIS A 49 5.35 -3.33 -4.43
C HIS A 49 5.86 -4.73 -4.15
N TYR A 50 6.83 -5.16 -4.95
CA TYR A 50 7.65 -6.32 -4.66
C TYR A 50 9.09 -5.89 -4.38
N TYR A 51 9.62 -6.28 -3.22
CA TYR A 51 10.98 -5.99 -2.75
C TYR A 51 11.80 -7.27 -2.62
N CYS A 52 13.10 -7.19 -2.91
CA CYS A 52 14.11 -8.22 -2.66
C CYS A 52 15.27 -7.54 -1.92
N ASN A 53 15.37 -7.71 -0.59
CA ASN A 53 16.45 -7.13 0.20
C ASN A 53 17.60 -8.11 0.36
N GLY A 54 18.82 -7.67 0.03
CA GLY A 54 20.04 -8.47 0.12
C GLY A 54 20.13 -9.58 -0.93
N CYS A 55 19.43 -9.43 -2.04
CA CYS A 55 19.54 -10.29 -3.21
C CYS A 55 20.66 -9.74 -4.11
N GLU A 56 21.70 -10.54 -4.37
CA GLU A 56 22.65 -10.21 -5.44
C GLU A 56 21.92 -10.34 -6.77
N THR A 57 21.52 -9.22 -7.37
CA THR A 57 21.02 -9.23 -8.74
C THR A 57 22.20 -9.37 -9.69
N LEU A 58 22.64 -10.61 -9.92
CA LEU A 58 23.56 -10.94 -11.01
C LEU A 58 22.96 -10.44 -12.34
N GLY A 59 23.47 -9.32 -12.86
CA GLY A 59 23.04 -8.74 -14.13
C GLY A 59 21.94 -7.68 -14.07
N ALA A 60 21.60 -7.12 -12.90
CA ALA A 60 20.83 -5.87 -12.91
C ALA A 60 21.77 -4.71 -13.28
N GLU A 61 21.67 -4.22 -14.50
CA GLU A 61 22.33 -2.97 -14.94
C GLU A 61 21.77 -1.71 -14.26
N LEU A 62 20.73 -1.86 -13.43
CA LEU A 62 20.07 -0.78 -12.72
C LEU A 62 20.12 -1.05 -11.21
N ASP A 63 20.74 -0.11 -10.48
CA ASP A 63 20.76 -0.05 -9.02
C ASP A 63 19.36 0.32 -8.52
N CYS A 64 18.48 -0.67 -8.51
CA CYS A 64 17.10 -0.51 -8.06
C CYS A 64 17.07 -0.59 -6.54
N GLU A 65 17.35 0.53 -5.86
CA GLU A 65 17.17 0.70 -4.41
C GLU A 65 15.69 0.49 -3.99
N GLY A 66 15.17 -0.74 -4.06
CA GLY A 66 13.88 -1.09 -3.47
C GLY A 66 13.03 -2.06 -4.27
N PHE A 67 12.53 -1.70 -5.45
CA PHE A 67 11.45 -2.48 -6.08
C PHE A 67 11.70 -2.83 -7.55
N ILE A 68 11.25 -4.02 -7.97
CA ILE A 68 11.35 -4.48 -9.36
C ILE A 68 10.23 -3.85 -10.20
N ASP A 69 9.00 -3.94 -9.70
CA ASP A 69 7.82 -3.31 -10.27
C ASP A 69 6.87 -2.86 -9.16
N ALA A 70 6.18 -1.73 -9.40
CA ALA A 70 5.15 -1.20 -8.53
C ALA A 70 3.89 -1.02 -9.35
N GLY A 71 2.76 -1.54 -8.89
CA GLY A 71 1.48 -1.25 -9.53
C GLY A 71 0.62 -0.35 -8.68
N ILE A 72 -0.19 0.44 -9.37
CA ILE A 72 -1.09 1.42 -8.82
C ILE A 72 -2.47 1.13 -9.40
N ILE A 73 -3.43 0.97 -8.51
CA ILE A 73 -4.85 0.82 -8.82
C ILE A 73 -5.56 1.97 -8.14
N TRP A 74 -6.40 2.72 -8.84
CA TRP A 74 -7.15 3.82 -8.23
C TRP A 74 -8.57 3.91 -8.76
N ARG A 75 -9.44 4.53 -7.97
CA ARG A 75 -10.83 4.78 -8.36
C ARG A 75 -11.05 6.27 -8.58
N LYS A 76 -11.65 6.63 -9.72
CA LYS A 76 -12.08 8.00 -10.04
C LYS A 76 -13.44 7.95 -10.70
N ASN A 77 -14.42 8.68 -10.16
CA ASN A 77 -15.79 8.73 -10.69
C ASN A 77 -16.43 7.34 -10.88
N GLY A 78 -16.26 6.45 -9.90
CA GLY A 78 -16.79 5.08 -9.94
C GLY A 78 -16.09 4.13 -10.91
N LYS A 79 -15.06 4.58 -11.63
CA LYS A 79 -14.25 3.76 -12.53
C LYS A 79 -12.92 3.41 -11.89
N THR A 80 -12.49 2.17 -12.06
CA THR A 80 -11.20 1.69 -11.59
C THR A 80 -10.18 1.72 -12.71
N PHE A 81 -8.99 2.24 -12.41
CA PHE A 81 -7.88 2.39 -13.33
C PHE A 81 -6.64 1.72 -12.76
N THR A 82 -5.79 1.20 -13.63
CA THR A 82 -4.56 0.51 -13.28
C THR A 82 -3.38 1.05 -14.07
N LYS A 83 -2.19 1.02 -13.46
CA LYS A 83 -0.92 1.38 -14.08
C LYS A 83 0.23 0.66 -13.36
N THR A 84 1.22 0.22 -14.10
CA THR A 84 2.48 -0.32 -13.57
C THR A 84 3.62 0.67 -13.81
N ILE A 85 4.45 0.85 -12.80
CA ILE A 85 5.68 1.63 -12.81
C ILE A 85 6.83 0.65 -12.62
N PHE A 86 7.79 0.70 -13.51
CA PHE A 86 9.01 -0.10 -13.45
C PHE A 86 10.14 0.70 -12.80
N CYS A 87 11.15 0.02 -12.26
CA CYS A 87 12.30 0.66 -11.63
C CYS A 87 13.02 1.65 -12.57
N ASP A 88 13.12 1.34 -13.87
CA ASP A 88 13.73 2.18 -14.90
C ASP A 88 12.86 3.41 -15.29
N GLN A 89 11.85 3.73 -14.48
CA GLN A 89 10.88 4.79 -14.70
C GLN A 89 10.01 4.62 -15.95
N LYS A 90 10.07 3.46 -16.62
CA LYS A 90 9.06 3.14 -17.63
C LYS A 90 7.71 2.97 -16.95
N GLU A 91 6.69 3.36 -17.68
CA GLU A 91 5.31 3.33 -17.22
C GLU A 91 4.47 2.57 -18.23
N SER A 92 3.59 1.70 -17.75
CA SER A 92 2.57 1.11 -18.61
C SER A 92 1.56 2.17 -19.05
N LYS A 93 0.77 1.85 -20.08
CA LYS A 93 -0.45 2.59 -20.36
C LYS A 93 -1.41 2.46 -19.18
N VAL A 94 -2.22 3.49 -18.98
CA VAL A 94 -3.34 3.44 -18.05
C VAL A 94 -4.44 2.56 -18.65
N GLU A 95 -4.91 1.59 -17.90
CA GLU A 95 -6.02 0.73 -18.28
C GLU A 95 -7.22 0.98 -17.37
N GLN A 96 -8.44 0.85 -17.91
CA GLN A 96 -9.67 0.93 -17.12
C GLN A 96 -10.21 -0.50 -16.94
N LYS A 97 -10.08 -1.06 -15.73
CA LYS A 97 -10.44 -2.44 -15.41
C LYS A 97 -10.90 -2.52 -13.96
N ASN A 98 -11.93 -3.32 -13.70
CA ASN A 98 -12.33 -3.63 -12.33
C ASN A 98 -11.22 -4.42 -11.62
N SER A 99 -11.02 -4.15 -10.33
CA SER A 99 -9.99 -4.82 -9.53
C SER A 99 -10.63 -5.52 -8.34
N GLU A 100 -10.68 -6.85 -8.40
CA GLU A 100 -11.03 -7.72 -7.28
C GLU A 100 -10.08 -7.47 -6.09
N ALA A 101 -8.80 -7.23 -6.35
CA ALA A 101 -7.80 -6.93 -5.32
C ALA A 101 -8.12 -5.63 -4.56
N LEU A 102 -8.50 -4.57 -5.27
CA LEU A 102 -8.90 -3.31 -4.67
C LEU A 102 -10.16 -3.47 -3.81
N GLU A 103 -11.23 -4.07 -4.36
CA GLU A 103 -12.47 -4.30 -3.60
C GLU A 103 -12.20 -5.13 -2.35
N TYR A 104 -11.39 -6.19 -2.50
CA TYR A 104 -11.06 -7.08 -1.41
C TYR A 104 -10.29 -6.36 -0.30
N PHE A 105 -9.30 -5.52 -0.64
CA PHE A 105 -8.57 -4.78 0.36
C PHE A 105 -9.48 -3.78 1.07
N ILE A 106 -10.30 -3.01 0.34
CA ILE A 106 -11.25 -2.07 0.97
C ILE A 106 -12.16 -2.80 1.98
N ALA A 107 -12.72 -3.94 1.59
CA ALA A 107 -13.63 -4.72 2.43
C ALA A 107 -12.94 -5.33 3.66
N ASN A 108 -11.66 -5.71 3.56
CA ASN A 108 -10.92 -6.43 4.60
C ASN A 108 -9.83 -5.59 5.29
N ARG A 109 -9.74 -4.28 5.01
CA ARG A 109 -8.62 -3.40 5.42
C ARG A 109 -8.30 -3.47 6.91
N ILE A 110 -9.33 -3.51 7.77
CA ILE A 110 -9.15 -3.60 9.23
C ILE A 110 -8.51 -4.93 9.61
N GLN A 111 -8.99 -6.05 9.07
CA GLN A 111 -8.44 -7.36 9.37
C GLN A 111 -7.02 -7.53 8.81
N ILE A 112 -6.73 -6.94 7.65
CA ILE A 112 -5.43 -6.99 6.99
C ILE A 112 -4.38 -6.16 7.74
N THR A 113 -4.74 -4.97 8.23
CA THR A 113 -3.77 -4.02 8.82
C THR A 113 -3.70 -4.07 10.34
N THR A 114 -4.72 -4.58 11.02
CA THR A 114 -4.74 -4.64 12.49
C THR A 114 -4.04 -5.90 12.99
N ARG A 115 -2.91 -5.71 13.68
CA ARG A 115 -2.19 -6.79 14.35
C ARG A 115 -2.71 -6.92 15.79
N GLN A 116 -3.32 -8.06 16.10
CA GLN A 116 -3.72 -8.35 17.48
C GLN A 116 -2.48 -8.45 18.37
N PRO A 117 -2.47 -7.79 19.55
CA PRO A 117 -1.36 -7.89 20.48
C PRO A 117 -1.18 -9.34 20.91
N LEU A 118 0.08 -9.78 20.98
CA LEU A 118 0.39 -11.12 21.46
C LEU A 118 0.27 -11.17 22.99
N PRO A 119 -0.10 -12.31 23.57
CA PRO A 119 -0.04 -12.52 25.01
C PRO A 119 1.36 -12.21 25.55
N ASN A 120 1.45 -11.75 26.81
CA ASN A 120 2.69 -11.32 27.46
C ASN A 120 3.86 -12.29 27.19
N GLN A 121 5.04 -11.72 26.90
CA GLN A 121 6.30 -12.42 26.62
C GLN A 121 6.34 -13.26 25.32
N LYS A 122 5.36 -13.12 24.43
CA LYS A 122 5.40 -13.74 23.10
C LYS A 122 5.80 -12.71 22.05
N PHE A 123 6.71 -13.13 21.17
CA PHE A 123 7.08 -12.39 19.97
C PHE A 123 6.47 -13.06 18.75
N TYR A 124 6.33 -12.29 17.67
CA TYR A 124 6.12 -12.90 16.37
C TYR A 124 7.35 -13.75 16.01
N PRO A 125 7.18 -14.82 15.21
CA PRO A 125 8.32 -15.55 14.68
C PRO A 125 9.27 -14.59 13.98
N PRO A 126 10.58 -14.85 13.99
CA PRO A 126 11.55 -14.01 13.31
C PRO A 126 11.29 -14.02 11.78
N ILE A 127 11.70 -12.94 11.13
CA ILE A 127 11.78 -12.81 9.66
C ILE A 127 13.27 -12.69 9.31
N SER A 128 13.69 -13.26 8.19
CA SER A 128 15.08 -13.19 7.75
C SER A 128 15.50 -11.76 7.42
N VAL A 129 16.79 -11.46 7.57
CA VAL A 129 17.38 -10.16 7.21
C VAL A 129 17.46 -9.99 5.69
N HIS A 130 17.75 -11.07 4.97
CA HIS A 130 17.60 -11.17 3.52
C HIS A 130 16.19 -11.67 3.23
N TYR A 131 15.37 -10.90 2.53
CA TYR A 131 13.96 -11.25 2.36
C TYR A 131 13.37 -10.77 1.04
N ASP A 132 12.43 -11.57 0.55
CA ASP A 132 11.42 -11.15 -0.41
C ASP A 132 10.18 -10.66 0.36
N ALA A 133 9.65 -9.51 -0.03
CA ALA A 133 8.44 -8.97 0.57
C ALA A 133 7.51 -8.31 -0.44
N GLU A 134 6.23 -8.36 -0.15
CA GLU A 134 5.18 -7.66 -0.87
C GLU A 134 4.55 -6.59 0.03
N ASP A 135 4.59 -5.33 -0.40
CA ASP A 135 3.92 -4.24 0.32
C ASP A 135 2.66 -3.82 -0.40
N PHE A 136 1.57 -3.74 0.37
CA PHE A 136 0.31 -3.17 -0.07
C PHE A 136 0.02 -1.92 0.76
N SER A 137 -0.26 -0.81 0.09
CA SER A 137 -0.72 0.42 0.72
C SER A 137 -2.04 0.85 0.10
N LEU A 138 -3.08 0.99 0.89
CA LEU A 138 -4.38 1.51 0.49
C LEU A 138 -4.58 2.89 1.12
N PHE A 139 -4.68 3.91 0.28
CA PHE A 139 -5.22 5.22 0.63
C PHE A 139 -6.73 5.18 0.39
N LEU A 140 -7.52 5.50 1.41
CA LEU A 140 -8.97 5.57 1.34
C LEU A 140 -9.44 6.80 2.12
N ASN A 141 -9.94 7.82 1.43
CA ASN A 141 -10.42 9.07 2.04
C ASN A 141 -9.39 9.68 3.00
N GLU A 142 -8.15 9.83 2.55
CA GLU A 142 -7.02 10.36 3.35
C GLU A 142 -6.49 9.44 4.46
N GLU A 143 -7.08 8.26 4.68
CA GLU A 143 -6.53 7.25 5.60
C GLU A 143 -5.61 6.28 4.86
N LEU A 144 -4.45 5.98 5.45
CA LEU A 144 -3.48 5.02 4.92
C LEU A 144 -3.47 3.69 5.70
N PHE A 145 -3.74 2.62 4.96
CA PHE A 145 -3.70 1.23 5.41
C PHE A 145 -2.51 0.51 4.78
N LYS A 146 -1.53 0.10 5.59
CA LYS A 146 -0.32 -0.59 5.12
C LYS A 146 -0.23 -2.02 5.63
N VAL A 147 0.15 -2.94 4.77
CA VAL A 147 0.55 -4.30 5.15
C VAL A 147 1.76 -4.74 4.34
N ARG A 148 2.67 -5.44 5.01
CA ARG A 148 3.84 -6.10 4.41
C ARG A 148 3.68 -7.60 4.59
N LEU A 149 3.86 -8.35 3.51
CA LEU A 149 3.82 -9.81 3.48
C LEU A 149 5.19 -10.35 3.07
N PHE A 150 5.90 -10.94 4.02
CA PHE A 150 7.20 -11.56 3.79
C PHE A 150 7.08 -12.98 3.23
N LYS A 151 8.14 -13.48 2.60
CA LYS A 151 8.21 -14.85 2.09
C LYS A 151 7.88 -15.92 3.13
N GLU A 152 8.47 -15.83 4.31
CA GLU A 152 8.27 -16.77 5.42
C GLU A 152 6.82 -16.80 5.87
N GLN A 153 6.13 -15.66 5.80
CA GLN A 153 4.70 -15.55 6.12
C GLN A 153 3.80 -16.27 5.11
N LYS A 154 4.28 -16.43 3.88
CA LYS A 154 3.60 -17.17 2.81
C LYS A 154 3.85 -18.68 2.93
N GLU A 155 5.08 -19.04 3.25
CA GLU A 155 5.56 -20.42 3.16
C GLU A 155 5.40 -21.20 4.47
N GLU A 156 5.69 -20.58 5.62
CA GLU A 156 5.73 -21.28 6.88
C GLU A 156 4.37 -21.37 7.57
N ARG A 157 4.03 -22.57 8.04
CA ARG A 157 2.74 -22.84 8.71
C ARG A 157 2.57 -22.04 10.00
N ILE A 158 3.65 -21.64 10.67
CA ILE A 158 3.59 -20.96 11.97
C ILE A 158 2.88 -19.60 11.90
N TRP A 159 2.91 -18.94 10.74
CA TRP A 159 2.27 -17.65 10.52
C TRP A 159 0.76 -17.76 10.31
N ARG A 160 0.24 -18.89 9.84
CA ARG A 160 -1.17 -19.08 9.49
C ARG A 160 -2.14 -18.89 10.66
N LYS A 161 -1.65 -18.93 11.90
CA LYS A 161 -2.43 -18.68 13.11
C LYS A 161 -2.79 -17.21 13.33
N TYR A 162 -2.13 -16.27 12.65
CA TYR A 162 -2.41 -14.84 12.80
C TYR A 162 -3.53 -14.41 11.87
N SER A 163 -4.53 -13.71 12.40
CA SER A 163 -5.78 -13.37 11.71
C SER A 163 -5.61 -12.54 10.44
N TRP A 164 -4.52 -11.78 10.34
CA TRP A 164 -4.18 -10.92 9.21
C TRP A 164 -3.44 -11.66 8.10
N ILE A 165 -2.82 -12.81 8.36
CA ILE A 165 -2.00 -13.52 7.36
C ILE A 165 -2.85 -14.08 6.23
N LYS A 166 -3.94 -14.80 6.55
CA LYS A 166 -4.83 -15.39 5.54
C LYS A 166 -5.42 -14.34 4.57
N PRO A 167 -6.00 -13.22 5.04
CA PRO A 167 -6.54 -12.22 4.13
C PRO A 167 -5.44 -11.49 3.33
N THR A 168 -4.25 -11.27 3.90
CA THR A 168 -3.12 -10.68 3.13
C THR A 168 -2.63 -11.62 2.03
N LEU A 169 -2.59 -12.94 2.27
CA LEU A 169 -2.31 -13.93 1.23
C LEU A 169 -3.34 -13.88 0.10
N MET A 170 -4.63 -13.79 0.44
CA MET A 170 -5.69 -13.65 -0.56
C MET A 170 -5.53 -12.36 -1.38
N LEU A 171 -5.24 -11.23 -0.73
CA LEU A 171 -4.97 -9.96 -1.41
C LEU A 171 -3.82 -10.09 -2.42
N SER A 172 -2.73 -10.76 -2.03
CA SER A 172 -1.58 -11.04 -2.90
C SER A 172 -1.95 -11.86 -4.14
N GLU A 173 -2.71 -12.94 -3.96
CA GLU A 173 -3.13 -13.79 -5.08
C GLU A 173 -4.06 -13.06 -6.04
N LEU A 174 -5.03 -12.29 -5.51
CA LEU A 174 -5.93 -11.48 -6.34
C LEU A 174 -5.15 -10.45 -7.17
N TYR A 175 -4.21 -9.75 -6.54
CA TYR A 175 -3.40 -8.76 -7.25
C TYR A 175 -2.55 -9.39 -8.36
N LYS A 176 -1.88 -10.52 -8.08
CA LYS A 176 -1.05 -11.21 -9.10
C LYS A 176 -1.88 -11.77 -10.26
N LYS A 177 -3.12 -12.20 -10.00
CA LYS A 177 -4.05 -12.63 -11.04
C LYS A 177 -4.41 -11.49 -11.99
N GLU A 178 -4.50 -10.26 -11.48
CA GLU A 178 -4.84 -9.07 -12.29
C GLU A 178 -3.68 -8.53 -13.11
N LYS A 179 -2.44 -8.77 -12.68
CA LYS A 179 -1.20 -8.37 -13.36
C LYS A 179 -0.88 -9.23 -14.59
N LYS A 180 -1.39 -10.46 -14.66
CA LYS A 180 -1.23 -11.38 -15.80
C LYS A 180 -2.14 -11.01 -16.96
#